data_AF-A0A839TT15-F1
#
_entry.id   AF-A0A839TT15-F1
#
_cell.length_a   1.000
_cell.length_b   1.000
_cell.length_c   1.000
_cell.angle_alpha   90.00
_cell.angle_beta   90.00
_cell.angle_gamma   90.00
#
_symmetry.space_group_name_H-M   'P 1'
#
loop_
_entity.id
_entity.type
_entity.pdbx_description
1 polymer ?
#
loop_
_entity_poly.entity_id
_entity_poly.type
_entity_poly.pdbx_seq_one_letter_code
_entity_poly.pdbx_strand_id
1 'polypeptide(L)'
;MNSDRSPFVSSRLKSGLYALNKLASAGLTLLLLVLLSGMLPLQDQLPTATDTDLPIPLSYWVYGYAMTASILADFTLYTLPPLSRDKQISIYAAAGFLCFYALYVHDAAGTDHIASTVAGMCTVLLFYAGKKLFVRDSLITLIFALLIPLLCWGFL
;
A
#
# COMPACT_ATOMS: atom_id res chain seq x y z
N MET A 1 -19.80 33.83 19.80
CA MET A 1 -19.91 32.38 19.48
C MET A 1 -20.26 32.26 18.01
N ASN A 2 -19.28 32.03 17.13
CA ASN A 2 -19.54 31.85 15.71
C ASN A 2 -18.67 30.67 15.25
N SER A 3 -19.30 29.54 14.94
CA SER A 3 -18.61 28.43 14.27
C SER A 3 -19.57 27.66 13.37
N ASP A 4 -20.18 28.38 12.42
CA ASP A 4 -20.65 27.81 11.15
C ASP A 4 -19.43 27.45 10.28
N ARG A 5 -18.58 26.54 10.75
CA ARG A 5 -17.64 25.86 9.84
C ARG A 5 -18.46 24.82 9.10
N SER A 6 -18.82 25.15 7.86
CA SER A 6 -19.72 24.36 7.02
C SER A 6 -19.32 22.87 6.99
N PRO A 7 -20.30 21.95 7.00
CA PRO A 7 -20.06 20.49 7.01
C PRO A 7 -19.15 20.03 5.86
N PHE A 8 -19.14 20.79 4.76
CA PHE A 8 -18.27 20.58 3.60
C PHE A 8 -16.78 20.72 3.91
N VAL A 9 -16.36 21.70 4.72
CA VAL A 9 -14.95 21.89 5.10
C VAL A 9 -14.49 20.73 6.00
N SER A 10 -15.36 20.27 6.90
CA SER A 10 -15.08 19.10 7.75
C SER A 10 -14.93 17.82 6.92
N SER A 11 -15.79 17.62 5.90
CA SER A 11 -15.74 16.44 5.03
C SER A 11 -14.46 16.39 4.19
N ARG A 12 -14.09 17.51 3.54
CA ARG A 12 -12.84 17.62 2.75
C ARG A 12 -11.59 17.42 3.60
N LEU A 13 -11.60 17.91 4.84
CA LEU A 13 -10.50 17.70 5.77
C LEU A 13 -10.37 16.23 6.18
N LYS A 14 -11.49 15.54 6.40
CA LYS A 14 -11.51 14.09 6.71
C LYS A 14 -10.98 13.26 5.54
N SER A 15 -11.40 13.55 4.31
CA SER A 15 -10.91 12.84 3.12
C SER A 15 -9.44 13.12 2.85
N GLY A 16 -8.98 14.37 3.04
CA GLY A 16 -7.57 14.74 2.92
C GLY A 16 -6.69 14.01 3.94
N LEU A 17 -7.11 13.95 5.20
CA LEU A 17 -6.42 13.19 6.24
C LEU A 17 -6.37 11.68 5.95
N TYR A 18 -7.44 11.12 5.36
CA TYR A 18 -7.44 9.73 4.93
C TYR A 18 -6.42 9.48 3.81
N ALA A 19 -6.43 10.32 2.77
CA ALA A 19 -5.48 10.22 1.66
C ALA A 19 -4.03 10.39 2.14
N LEU A 20 -3.79 11.34 3.04
CA LEU A 20 -2.46 11.57 3.63
C LEU A 20 -2.00 10.35 4.44
N ASN A 21 -2.89 9.72 5.21
CA ASN A 21 -2.55 8.50 5.94
C ASN A 21 -2.20 7.35 5.00
N LYS A 22 -2.92 7.21 3.89
CA LYS A 22 -2.61 6.21 2.85
C LYS A 22 -1.27 6.47 2.19
N LEU A 23 -0.98 7.72 1.84
CA LEU A 23 0.32 8.13 1.33
C LEU A 23 1.45 7.85 2.33
N ALA A 24 1.24 8.13 3.61
CA ALA A 24 2.21 7.81 4.65
C ALA A 24 2.47 6.30 4.78
N SER A 25 1.40 5.50 4.74
CA SER A 25 1.52 4.04 4.73
C SER A 25 2.23 3.51 3.49
N ALA A 26 2.03 4.14 2.33
CA ALA A 26 2.73 3.81 1.09
C ALA A 26 4.22 4.17 1.18
N GLY A 27 4.56 5.35 1.70
CA GLY A 27 5.96 5.76 1.89
C GLY A 27 6.71 4.89 2.91
N LEU A 28 6.06 4.50 4.01
CA LEU A 28 6.62 3.51 4.95
C LEU A 28 6.86 2.17 4.27
N THR A 29 5.87 1.70 3.50
CA THR A 29 5.96 0.42 2.79
C THR A 29 7.10 0.46 1.77
N LEU A 30 7.19 1.53 0.97
CA LEU A 30 8.29 1.74 0.02
C LEU A 30 9.65 1.74 0.71
N LEU A 31 9.80 2.51 1.81
CA LEU A 31 11.05 2.56 2.55
C LEU A 31 11.47 1.17 3.05
N LEU A 32 10.53 0.42 3.63
CA LEU A 32 10.80 -0.94 4.09
C LEU A 32 11.22 -1.85 2.93
N LEU A 33 10.54 -1.76 1.78
CA LEU A 33 10.91 -2.57 0.62
C LEU A 33 12.28 -2.18 0.06
N VAL A 34 12.61 -0.88 0.00
CA VAL A 34 13.94 -0.39 -0.44
C VAL A 34 15.04 -0.87 0.51
N LEU A 35 14.81 -0.79 1.83
CA LEU A 35 15.74 -1.32 2.83
C LEU A 35 15.89 -2.84 2.70
N LEU A 36 14.79 -3.55 2.46
CA LEU A 36 14.80 -4.99 2.28
C LEU A 36 15.54 -5.39 0.99
N SER A 37 15.35 -4.67 -0.11
CA SER A 37 16.06 -4.89 -1.38
C SER A 37 17.53 -4.50 -1.34
N GLY A 38 17.93 -3.63 -0.41
CA GLY A 38 19.34 -3.33 -0.15
C GLY A 38 20.03 -4.38 0.75
N MET A 39 19.26 -5.07 1.61
CA MET A 39 19.77 -6.08 2.55
C MET A 39 19.71 -7.51 1.98
N LEU A 40 18.71 -7.81 1.16
CA LEU A 40 18.57 -9.04 0.40
C LEU A 40 18.73 -8.68 -1.09
N PRO A 41 19.49 -9.46 -1.89
CA PRO A 41 19.49 -9.32 -3.34
C PRO A 41 18.14 -9.79 -3.95
N LEU A 42 17.06 -9.10 -3.59
CA LEU A 42 15.69 -9.33 -4.06
C LEU A 42 15.45 -8.69 -5.44
N GLN A 43 16.40 -7.88 -5.95
CA GLN A 43 16.30 -7.28 -7.28
C GLN A 43 16.17 -8.32 -8.40
N ASP A 44 16.81 -9.49 -8.24
CA ASP A 44 16.70 -10.60 -9.19
C ASP A 44 15.42 -11.43 -9.03
N GLN A 45 14.61 -11.17 -7.98
CA GLN A 45 13.44 -11.97 -7.61
C GLN A 45 12.13 -11.18 -7.59
N LEU A 46 12.13 -9.87 -7.86
CA LEU A 46 10.87 -9.17 -8.11
C LEU A 46 10.36 -9.56 -9.51
N PRO A 47 9.22 -10.25 -9.60
CA PRO A 47 8.77 -10.79 -10.87
C PRO A 47 8.21 -9.68 -11.74
N THR A 48 8.79 -9.56 -12.91
CA THR A 48 8.31 -8.84 -14.09
C THR A 48 6.86 -9.24 -14.35
N ALA A 49 5.90 -8.32 -14.24
CA ALA A 49 4.56 -8.59 -14.76
C ALA A 49 4.44 -8.00 -16.15
N THR A 50 4.00 -8.85 -17.09
CA THR A 50 3.56 -8.58 -18.47
C THR A 50 4.65 -8.47 -19.54
N ASP A 51 4.28 -8.95 -20.75
CA ASP A 51 4.93 -9.00 -22.09
C ASP A 51 5.62 -7.71 -22.62
N THR A 52 5.93 -6.76 -21.75
CA THR A 52 6.88 -5.69 -22.02
C THR A 52 8.13 -6.00 -21.23
N ASP A 53 9.27 -6.17 -21.89
CA ASP A 53 10.62 -6.45 -21.33
C ASP A 53 11.12 -5.44 -20.26
N LEU A 54 10.26 -4.61 -19.66
CA LEU A 54 10.59 -3.69 -18.59
C LEU A 54 10.07 -4.20 -17.23
N PRO A 55 10.97 -4.40 -16.24
CA PRO A 55 10.56 -4.70 -14.88
C PRO A 55 9.67 -3.60 -14.31
N ILE A 56 8.56 -4.00 -13.66
CA ILE A 56 7.66 -3.05 -13.00
C ILE A 56 8.46 -2.32 -11.92
N PRO A 57 8.56 -0.98 -11.98
CA PRO A 57 9.30 -0.25 -10.96
C PRO A 57 8.64 -0.42 -9.59
N LEU A 58 9.44 -0.50 -8.54
CA LEU A 58 8.98 -0.69 -7.16
C LEU A 58 7.95 0.39 -6.73
N SER A 59 8.07 1.59 -7.27
CA SER A 59 7.11 2.68 -7.06
C SER A 59 5.72 2.34 -7.60
N TYR A 60 5.62 1.78 -8.81
CA TYR A 60 4.33 1.33 -9.37
C TYR A 60 3.76 0.13 -8.62
N TRP A 61 4.62 -0.76 -8.12
CA TRP A 61 4.22 -1.86 -7.24
C TRP A 61 3.47 -1.36 -6.00
N VAL A 62 4.06 -0.39 -5.30
CA VAL A 62 3.55 0.12 -4.03
C VAL A 62 2.40 1.11 -4.24
N TYR A 63 2.59 2.13 -5.06
CA TYR A 63 1.59 3.21 -5.24
C TYR A 63 0.47 2.85 -6.22
N GLY A 64 0.75 2.00 -7.21
CA GLY A 64 -0.25 1.56 -8.19
C GLY A 64 -1.07 0.42 -7.64
N TYR A 65 -0.43 -0.73 -7.40
CA TYR A 65 -1.14 -1.97 -7.09
C TYR A 65 -1.44 -2.14 -5.60
N ALA A 66 -0.43 -2.09 -4.73
CA ALA A 66 -0.64 -2.33 -3.30
C ALA A 66 -1.53 -1.26 -2.64
N MET A 67 -1.37 0.01 -3.00
CA MET A 67 -2.21 1.10 -2.50
C MET A 67 -3.67 0.93 -2.96
N THR A 68 -3.91 0.62 -4.23
CA THR A 68 -5.27 0.37 -4.75
C THR A 68 -5.92 -0.83 -4.05
N ALA A 69 -5.19 -1.93 -3.89
CA ALA A 69 -5.67 -3.10 -3.15
C ALA A 69 -6.01 -2.76 -1.69
N SER A 70 -5.21 -1.92 -1.05
CA SER A 70 -5.45 -1.44 0.31
C SER A 70 -6.70 -0.55 0.43
N ILE A 71 -6.99 0.26 -0.59
CA ILE A 71 -8.22 1.08 -0.66
C ILE A 71 -9.43 0.17 -0.86
N LEU A 72 -9.33 -0.83 -1.73
CA LEU A 72 -10.39 -1.81 -1.96
C LEU A 72 -10.69 -2.62 -0.69
N ALA A 73 -9.65 -2.99 0.07
CA ALA A 73 -9.81 -3.67 1.36
C ALA A 73 -10.53 -2.78 2.39
N ASP A 74 -10.21 -1.47 2.44
CA ASP A 74 -10.92 -0.53 3.30
C ASP A 74 -12.39 -0.38 2.90
N PHE A 75 -12.68 -0.31 1.60
CA PHE A 75 -14.04 -0.23 1.09
C PHE A 75 -14.83 -1.49 1.45
N THR A 76 -14.23 -2.67 1.28
CA THR A 76 -14.82 -3.95 1.67
C THR A 76 -15.10 -3.99 3.17
N LEU A 77 -14.16 -3.55 4.01
CA LEU A 77 -14.38 -3.48 5.46
C LEU A 77 -15.47 -2.49 5.87
N TYR A 78 -15.70 -1.44 5.08
CA TYR A 78 -16.75 -0.47 5.33
C TYR A 78 -18.15 -1.02 5.03
N THR A 79 -18.29 -1.92 4.05
CA THR A 79 -19.58 -2.54 3.70
C THR A 79 -19.96 -3.70 4.61
N LEU A 80 -18.99 -4.30 5.30
CA LEU A 80 -19.20 -5.36 6.27
C LEU A 80 -19.54 -4.79 7.67
N PRO A 81 -20.27 -5.55 8.51
CA PRO A 81 -20.46 -5.20 9.93
C PRO A 81 -19.10 -5.09 10.66
N PRO A 82 -19.04 -4.46 11.85
CA PRO A 82 -17.78 -4.31 12.58
C PRO A 82 -17.12 -5.68 12.85
N LEU A 83 -16.03 -5.93 12.14
CA LEU A 83 -15.27 -7.17 12.21
C LEU A 83 -14.17 -7.09 13.27
N SER A 84 -13.88 -8.23 13.91
CA SER A 84 -12.73 -8.37 14.80
C SER A 84 -11.41 -8.08 14.06
N ARG A 85 -10.39 -7.69 14.82
CA ARG A 85 -9.06 -7.33 14.28
C ARG A 85 -8.50 -8.42 13.36
N ASP A 86 -8.66 -9.68 13.72
CA ASP A 86 -8.10 -10.81 12.98
C ASP A 86 -8.78 -10.96 11.61
N LYS A 87 -10.11 -10.79 11.56
CA LYS A 87 -10.85 -10.83 10.29
C LYS A 87 -10.49 -9.66 9.37
N GLN A 88 -10.19 -8.49 9.94
CA GLN A 88 -9.72 -7.36 9.13
C GLN A 88 -8.36 -7.65 8.49
N ILE A 89 -7.45 -8.29 9.23
CA ILE A 89 -6.15 -8.74 8.71
C ILE A 89 -6.37 -9.75 7.58
N SER A 90 -7.28 -10.72 7.76
CA SER A 90 -7.60 -11.70 6.71
C SER A 90 -8.13 -11.05 5.44
N ILE A 91 -8.97 -10.00 5.54
CA ILE A 91 -9.50 -9.29 4.36
C ILE A 91 -8.39 -8.52 3.65
N TYR A 92 -7.49 -7.87 4.39
CA TYR A 92 -6.33 -7.21 3.81
C TYR A 92 -5.38 -8.19 3.12
N ALA A 93 -5.12 -9.35 3.76
CA ALA A 93 -4.31 -10.41 3.17
C ALA A 93 -4.96 -10.98 1.90
N ALA A 94 -6.27 -11.25 1.93
CA ALA A 94 -7.01 -11.74 0.78
C ALA A 94 -7.03 -10.72 -0.37
N ALA A 95 -7.22 -9.43 -0.09
CA ALA A 95 -7.18 -8.37 -1.09
C ALA A 95 -5.80 -8.26 -1.75
N GLY A 96 -4.72 -8.30 -0.97
CA GLY A 96 -3.36 -8.32 -1.50
C GLY A 96 -3.07 -9.56 -2.33
N PHE A 97 -3.42 -10.74 -1.81
CA PHE A 97 -3.24 -11.99 -2.55
C PHE A 97 -4.00 -11.99 -3.87
N LEU A 98 -5.30 -11.68 -3.87
CA LEU A 98 -6.11 -11.68 -5.09
C LEU A 98 -5.64 -10.63 -6.10
N CYS A 99 -5.29 -9.43 -5.65
CA CYS A 99 -4.85 -8.36 -6.55
C CYS A 99 -3.54 -8.74 -7.25
N PHE A 100 -2.56 -9.24 -6.51
CA PHE A 100 -1.27 -9.62 -7.11
C PHE A 100 -1.37 -10.95 -7.87
N TYR A 101 -2.19 -11.90 -7.41
CA TYR A 101 -2.49 -13.10 -8.19
C TYR A 101 -3.06 -12.75 -9.56
N ALA A 102 -4.02 -11.82 -9.62
CA ALA A 102 -4.62 -11.37 -10.88
C ALA A 102 -3.60 -10.70 -11.84
N LEU A 103 -2.54 -10.09 -11.31
CA LEU A 103 -1.46 -9.52 -12.14
C LEU A 103 -0.56 -10.59 -12.75
N TYR A 104 -0.33 -11.69 -12.04
CA TYR A 104 0.63 -12.74 -12.44
C TYR A 104 -0.03 -14.00 -13.01
N VAL A 105 -1.36 -14.15 -12.94
CA VAL A 105 -2.07 -15.34 -13.44
C VAL A 105 -1.93 -15.54 -14.95
N HIS A 106 -1.69 -14.46 -15.69
CA HIS A 106 -1.51 -14.48 -17.14
C HIS A 106 -0.04 -14.49 -17.58
N ASP A 107 0.90 -14.47 -16.62
CA ASP A 107 2.31 -14.48 -16.93
C ASP A 107 2.74 -15.88 -17.39
N ALA A 108 3.15 -16.00 -18.65
CA ALA A 108 3.51 -17.27 -19.27
C ALA A 108 4.94 -17.73 -18.91
N ALA A 109 5.71 -16.90 -18.19
CA ALA A 109 7.15 -17.06 -18.01
C ALA A 109 7.60 -18.13 -16.99
N GLY A 110 6.69 -18.91 -16.39
CA GLY A 110 7.06 -20.02 -15.49
C GLY A 110 7.80 -19.59 -14.21
N THR A 111 7.77 -18.29 -13.89
CA THR A 111 8.30 -17.72 -12.65
C THR A 111 7.38 -18.14 -11.50
N ASP A 112 7.92 -18.34 -10.29
CA ASP A 112 7.13 -18.76 -9.11
C ASP A 112 6.04 -17.72 -8.76
N HIS A 113 4.87 -17.84 -9.40
CA HIS A 113 3.72 -16.94 -9.24
C HIS A 113 3.21 -16.88 -7.80
N ILE A 114 3.52 -17.89 -7.00
CA ILE A 114 3.15 -17.94 -5.59
C ILE A 114 4.02 -16.97 -4.78
N ALA A 115 5.32 -16.87 -5.07
CA ALA A 115 6.24 -15.98 -4.36
C ALA A 115 5.87 -14.50 -4.60
N SER A 116 5.54 -14.13 -5.84
CA SER A 116 5.08 -12.79 -6.21
C SER A 116 3.80 -12.39 -5.48
N THR A 117 2.85 -13.33 -5.44
CA THR A 117 1.55 -13.12 -4.82
C THR A 117 1.68 -13.00 -3.30
N VAL A 118 2.55 -13.81 -2.68
CA VAL A 118 2.85 -13.72 -1.25
C VAL A 118 3.56 -12.41 -0.91
N ALA A 119 4.52 -11.97 -1.74
CA ALA A 119 5.14 -10.65 -1.58
C ALA A 119 4.08 -9.53 -1.65
N GLY A 120 3.18 -9.60 -2.63
CA GLY A 120 2.02 -8.72 -2.75
C GLY A 120 1.14 -8.70 -1.50
N MET A 121 0.78 -9.87 -0.97
CA MET A 121 0.05 -10.00 0.30
C MET A 121 0.78 -9.28 1.45
N CYS A 122 2.08 -9.55 1.61
CA CYS A 122 2.91 -8.92 2.63
C CYS A 122 2.94 -7.39 2.48
N THR A 123 3.06 -6.86 1.26
CA THR A 123 3.03 -5.42 1.02
C THR A 123 1.71 -4.80 1.46
N VAL A 124 0.56 -5.40 1.14
CA VAL A 124 -0.75 -4.86 1.54
C VAL A 124 -0.96 -4.97 3.05
N LEU A 125 -0.39 -5.98 3.71
CA LEU A 125 -0.37 -6.08 5.17
C LEU A 125 0.46 -4.96 5.83
N LEU A 126 1.55 -4.52 5.20
CA LEU A 126 2.31 -3.35 5.67
C LEU A 126 1.46 -2.07 5.61
N PHE A 127 0.58 -1.92 4.61
CA PHE A 127 -0.40 -0.83 4.59
C PHE A 127 -1.37 -0.89 5.78
N TYR A 128 -1.81 -2.09 6.19
CA TYR A 128 -2.64 -2.26 7.38
C TYR A 128 -1.89 -1.85 8.66
N ALA A 129 -0.61 -2.22 8.77
CA ALA A 129 0.24 -1.82 9.88
C ALA A 129 0.47 -0.29 9.89
N GLY A 130 0.81 0.30 8.74
CA GLY A 130 0.99 1.74 8.56
C GLY A 130 -0.27 2.52 8.94
N LYS A 131 -1.45 2.05 8.51
CA LYS A 131 -2.74 2.65 8.89
C LYS A 131 -2.95 2.75 10.41
N LYS A 132 -2.38 1.82 11.19
CA LYS A 132 -2.45 1.83 12.66
C LYS A 132 -1.34 2.66 13.31
N LEU A 133 -0.16 2.70 12.69
CA LEU A 133 1.00 3.42 13.21
C LEU A 133 0.82 4.94 13.08
N PHE A 134 0.24 5.39 11.97
CA PHE A 134 0.09 6.80 11.68
C PHE A 134 -1.20 7.35 12.28
N VAL A 135 -1.02 8.21 13.28
CA VAL A 135 -2.10 8.96 13.92
C VAL A 135 -2.40 10.22 13.10
N ARG A 136 -3.69 10.57 12.98
CA ARG A 136 -4.19 11.67 12.11
C ARG A 136 -3.55 13.04 12.37
N ASP A 137 -3.04 13.29 13.57
CA ASP A 137 -2.55 14.61 13.98
C ASP A 137 -1.02 14.72 14.03
N SER A 138 -0.29 13.70 13.57
CA SER A 138 1.17 13.69 13.65
C SER A 138 1.84 14.24 12.41
N LEU A 139 2.80 15.16 12.59
CA LEU A 139 3.73 15.61 11.54
C LEU A 139 4.53 14.45 10.92
N ILE A 140 4.70 13.36 11.67
CA ILE A 140 5.36 12.14 11.20
C ILE A 140 4.62 11.56 9.98
N THR A 141 3.29 11.63 9.97
CA THR A 141 2.46 11.19 8.83
C THR A 141 2.81 12.00 7.56
N LEU A 142 3.07 13.30 7.69
CA LEU A 142 3.48 14.14 6.56
C LEU A 142 4.87 13.79 6.05
N ILE A 143 5.83 13.54 6.96
CA ILE A 143 7.20 13.13 6.60
C ILE A 143 7.18 11.81 5.83
N PHE A 144 6.45 10.81 6.32
CA PHE A 144 6.32 9.53 5.63
C PHE A 144 5.51 9.61 4.34
N ALA A 145 4.54 10.53 4.24
CA ALA A 145 3.74 10.70 3.03
C ALA A 145 4.49 11.38 1.89
N LEU A 146 5.49 12.22 2.20
CA LEU A 146 6.04 13.16 1.21
C LEU A 146 7.57 13.16 1.19
N LEU A 147 8.24 13.24 2.34
CA LEU A 147 9.70 13.32 2.41
C LEU A 147 10.35 11.96 2.07
N ILE A 148 9.84 10.88 2.69
CA ILE A 148 10.41 9.54 2.52
C ILE A 148 10.27 9.02 1.08
N PRO A 149 9.10 9.13 0.41
CA PRO A 149 8.98 8.75 -0.99
C PRO A 149 9.96 9.51 -1.89
N LEU A 150 10.18 10.81 -1.61
CA LEU A 150 11.11 11.64 -2.36
C LEU A 150 12.58 11.22 -2.14
N LEU A 151 12.94 10.86 -0.91
CA LEU A 151 14.25 10.31 -0.58
C LEU A 151 14.48 8.96 -1.28
N CYS A 152 13.48 8.10 -1.29
CA CYS A 152 13.56 6.81 -1.99
C CYS A 152 13.67 6.99 -3.50
N TRP A 153 13.02 8.00 -4.10
CA TRP A 153 13.19 8.32 -5.52
C TRP A 153 14.63 8.70 -5.87
N GLY A 154 15.36 9.36 -4.97
CA GLY A 154 16.78 9.67 -5.19
C GLY A 154 17.72 8.45 -5.13
N PHE A 155 17.23 7.30 -4.66
CA PHE A 155 17.99 6.06 -4.48
C PHE A 155 17.56 4.91 -5.40
N LEU A 156 16.45 5.07 -6.14
CA LEU A 156 15.87 4.13 -7.10
C LEU A 156 16.26 4.51 -8.52
#